data_AF-A0A2H1VKS7-F1
#
_entry.id   AF-A0A2H1VKS7-F1
#
_cell.length_a   1.000
_cell.length_b   1.000
_cell.length_c   1.000
_cell.angle_alpha   90.00
_cell.angle_beta   90.00
_cell.angle_gamma   90.00
#
_symmetry.space_group_name_H-M   'P 1'
#
loop_
_entity.id
_entity.type
_entity.pdbx_description
1 polymer ?
#
loop_
_entity_poly.entity_id
_entity_poly.type
_entity_poly.pdbx_seq_one_letter_code
_entity_poly.pdbx_strand_id
1 'polypeptide(L)'
;METGHLLVVCAAVLGAVQAGQHDIYSGHSVYGVHVRSKAHQMLLHDLEPILDLDVWQHGIVSEREAFIRVAPENKELFLNALEEEGIDHYVHLEDVAQDLEERDNELKSWRASKQNRMVFEDYPRHDEVNAYMDRIALQHPDL
;
A
#
# COMPACT_ATOMS: atom_id res chain seq x y z
N MET A 1 46.36 6.25 -12.42
CA MET A 1 45.11 5.77 -13.06
C MET A 1 44.22 5.01 -12.07
N GLU A 2 44.37 5.19 -10.75
CA GLU A 2 43.66 4.35 -9.76
C GLU A 2 42.52 5.09 -9.05
N THR A 3 42.58 6.42 -9.00
CA THR A 3 41.56 7.27 -8.35
C THR A 3 40.27 7.39 -9.17
N GLY A 4 40.34 7.24 -10.49
CA GLY A 4 39.17 7.30 -11.38
C GLY A 4 38.23 6.09 -11.22
N HIS A 5 38.80 4.89 -11.03
CA HIS A 5 38.02 3.67 -10.84
C HIS A 5 37.33 3.64 -9.46
N LEU A 6 37.97 4.19 -8.43
CA LEU A 6 37.38 4.28 -7.10
C LEU A 6 36.16 5.20 -7.06
N LEU A 7 36.22 6.34 -7.75
CA LEU A 7 35.10 7.28 -7.88
C LEU A 7 33.93 6.70 -8.67
N VAL A 8 34.20 5.94 -9.74
CA VAL A 8 33.16 5.29 -10.56
C VAL A 8 32.47 4.16 -9.79
N VAL A 9 33.23 3.38 -9.01
CA VAL A 9 32.66 2.33 -8.14
C VAL A 9 31.83 2.94 -7.01
N CYS A 10 32.28 4.03 -6.38
CA CYS A 10 31.48 4.74 -5.37
C CYS A 10 30.20 5.34 -5.94
N ALA A 11 30.22 5.91 -7.15
CA ALA A 11 29.02 6.45 -7.80
C ALA A 11 28.02 5.34 -8.18
N ALA A 12 28.50 4.18 -8.63
CA ALA A 12 27.65 3.03 -8.95
C ALA A 12 27.00 2.39 -7.70
N VAL A 13 27.73 2.35 -6.57
CA VAL A 13 27.19 1.87 -5.28
C VAL A 13 26.19 2.85 -4.68
N LEU A 14 26.42 4.17 -4.82
CA LEU A 14 25.47 5.20 -4.37
C LEU A 14 24.21 5.28 -5.23
N GLY A 15 24.29 4.93 -6.53
CA GLY A 15 23.13 4.87 -7.42
C GLY A 15 22.27 3.62 -7.26
N ALA A 16 22.79 2.56 -6.65
CA ALA A 16 22.09 1.28 -6.47
C ALA A 16 21.24 1.21 -5.18
N VAL A 17 21.33 2.20 -4.30
CA VAL A 17 20.63 2.21 -3.00
C VAL A 17 19.72 3.44 -2.90
N GLN A 18 18.82 3.56 -3.86
CA GLN A 18 17.57 4.26 -3.64
C GLN A 18 16.46 3.22 -3.72
N ALA A 19 16.59 2.19 -2.87
CA ALA A 19 15.46 1.32 -2.62
C ALA A 19 14.40 2.18 -1.92
N GLY A 20 13.33 2.50 -2.62
CA GLY A 20 12.20 3.21 -2.05
C GLY A 20 11.61 2.40 -0.90
N GLN A 21 11.08 3.09 0.11
CA GLN A 21 10.46 2.44 1.27
C GLN A 21 9.33 1.48 0.86
N HIS A 22 8.74 1.70 -0.32
CA HIS A 22 7.59 0.98 -0.85
C HIS A 22 7.92 0.11 -2.08
N ASP A 23 9.20 -0.15 -2.37
CA ASP A 23 9.63 -0.87 -3.58
C ASP A 23 8.98 -2.26 -3.74
N ILE A 24 8.69 -2.92 -2.61
CA ILE A 24 8.00 -4.22 -2.61
C ILE A 24 6.58 -4.16 -3.19
N TYR A 25 6.03 -2.96 -3.38
CA TYR A 25 4.73 -2.71 -3.98
C TYR A 25 4.83 -2.04 -5.36
N SER A 26 6.03 -1.89 -5.92
CA SER A 26 6.21 -1.23 -7.21
C SER A 26 5.47 -1.99 -8.32
N GLY A 27 4.64 -1.28 -9.09
CA GLY A 27 3.82 -1.87 -10.15
C GLY A 27 2.64 -2.70 -9.66
N HIS A 28 2.43 -2.83 -8.34
CA HIS A 28 1.20 -3.39 -7.82
C HIS A 28 0.05 -2.41 -8.08
N SER A 29 -1.07 -2.94 -8.55
CA SER A 29 -2.28 -2.17 -8.83
C SER A 29 -3.45 -2.69 -8.02
N VAL A 30 -4.40 -1.81 -7.71
CA VAL A 30 -5.64 -2.18 -7.02
C VAL A 30 -6.80 -2.03 -7.99
N TYR A 31 -7.63 -3.05 -8.07
CA TYR A 31 -8.81 -3.07 -8.93
C TYR A 31 -10.09 -3.05 -8.12
N GLY A 32 -11.04 -2.20 -8.54
CA GLY A 32 -12.43 -2.27 -8.13
C GLY A 32 -13.19 -3.23 -9.03
N VAL A 33 -13.80 -4.27 -8.46
CA VAL A 33 -14.49 -5.34 -9.19
C VAL A 33 -15.98 -5.38 -8.81
N HIS A 34 -16.85 -5.34 -9.82
CA HIS A 34 -18.30 -5.37 -9.62
C HIS A 34 -18.80 -6.80 -9.43
N VAL A 35 -19.11 -7.13 -8.19
CA VAL A 35 -19.67 -8.44 -7.83
C VAL A 35 -21.18 -8.43 -8.05
N ARG A 36 -21.65 -9.02 -9.16
CA ARG A 36 -23.08 -9.05 -9.53
C ARG A 36 -23.76 -10.39 -9.31
N SER A 37 -22.99 -11.43 -9.00
CA SER A 37 -23.53 -12.78 -8.76
C SER A 37 -22.66 -13.55 -7.76
N LYS A 38 -23.21 -14.64 -7.23
CA LYS A 38 -22.45 -15.58 -6.40
C LYS A 38 -21.32 -16.27 -7.18
N ALA A 39 -21.49 -16.45 -8.50
CA ALA A 39 -20.44 -16.99 -9.36
C ALA A 39 -19.22 -16.07 -9.41
N HIS A 40 -19.44 -14.74 -9.48
CA HIS A 40 -18.32 -13.78 -9.43
C HIS A 40 -17.58 -13.86 -8.09
N GLN A 41 -18.31 -13.99 -6.97
CA GLN A 41 -17.68 -14.17 -5.66
C GLN A 41 -16.84 -15.45 -5.59
N MET A 42 -17.36 -16.55 -6.14
CA MET A 42 -16.64 -17.82 -6.17
C MET A 42 -15.39 -17.73 -7.03
N LEU A 43 -15.47 -17.13 -8.22
CA LEU A 43 -14.29 -16.90 -9.05
C LEU A 43 -13.22 -16.11 -8.32
N LEU A 44 -13.58 -14.97 -7.70
CA LEU A 44 -12.62 -14.14 -6.98
C LEU A 44 -11.98 -14.90 -5.81
N HIS A 45 -12.77 -15.70 -5.09
CA HIS A 45 -12.28 -16.55 -4.01
C HIS A 45 -11.33 -17.65 -4.51
N ASP A 46 -11.62 -18.26 -5.66
CA ASP A 46 -10.78 -19.31 -6.24
C ASP A 46 -9.46 -18.73 -6.79
N LEU A 47 -9.49 -17.51 -7.35
CA LEU A 47 -8.31 -16.82 -7.86
C LEU A 47 -7.37 -16.33 -6.76
N GLU A 48 -7.89 -16.03 -5.57
CA GLU A 48 -7.12 -15.49 -4.43
C GLU A 48 -5.86 -16.30 -4.11
N PRO A 49 -5.93 -17.62 -3.83
CA PRO A 49 -4.74 -18.41 -3.58
C PRO A 49 -3.95 -18.77 -4.85
N ILE A 50 -4.56 -18.73 -6.04
CA ILE A 50 -3.90 -19.10 -7.30
C ILE A 50 -2.94 -18.00 -7.75
N LEU A 51 -3.35 -16.75 -7.59
CA LEU A 51 -2.63 -15.56 -8.06
C LEU A 51 -2.05 -14.74 -6.90
N ASP A 52 -2.05 -15.27 -5.68
CA ASP A 52 -1.59 -14.58 -4.47
C ASP A 52 -2.22 -13.17 -4.34
N LEU A 53 -3.54 -13.10 -4.55
CA LEU A 53 -4.26 -11.83 -4.52
C LEU A 53 -4.43 -11.36 -3.08
N ASP A 54 -4.31 -10.04 -2.88
CA ASP A 54 -4.54 -9.42 -1.58
C ASP A 54 -5.87 -8.67 -1.61
N VAL A 55 -6.87 -9.24 -0.91
CA VAL A 55 -8.25 -8.74 -0.90
C VAL A 55 -8.43 -7.71 0.22
N TRP A 56 -8.31 -6.43 -0.14
CA TRP A 56 -8.52 -5.31 0.78
C TRP A 56 -9.99 -5.18 1.21
N GLN A 57 -10.90 -5.49 0.29
CA GLN A 57 -12.33 -5.49 0.56
C GLN A 57 -13.03 -6.60 -0.21
N HIS A 58 -13.78 -7.44 0.51
CA HIS A 58 -14.63 -8.44 -0.10
C HIS A 58 -15.92 -7.80 -0.65
N GLY A 59 -16.25 -8.12 -1.90
CA GLY A 59 -17.46 -7.65 -2.56
C GLY A 59 -18.71 -8.39 -2.09
N ILE A 60 -19.84 -7.67 -2.03
CA ILE A 60 -21.17 -8.20 -1.71
C ILE A 60 -22.02 -8.08 -2.98
N VAL A 61 -22.66 -9.19 -3.38
CA VAL A 61 -23.50 -9.28 -4.58
C VAL A 61 -24.44 -8.08 -4.70
N SER A 62 -24.24 -7.26 -5.72
CA SER A 62 -25.05 -6.08 -6.07
C SER A 62 -25.13 -4.98 -5.01
N GLU A 63 -24.31 -5.03 -3.96
CA GLU A 63 -24.30 -4.05 -2.87
C GLU A 63 -22.95 -3.37 -2.72
N ARG A 64 -21.84 -4.11 -2.90
CA ARG A 64 -20.50 -3.60 -2.66
C ARG A 64 -19.47 -4.23 -3.59
N GLU A 65 -18.60 -3.39 -4.14
CA GLU A 65 -17.47 -3.80 -4.96
C GLU A 65 -16.37 -4.49 -4.13
N ALA A 66 -15.61 -5.37 -4.77
CA ALA A 66 -14.38 -5.89 -4.19
C ALA A 66 -13.20 -4.97 -4.54
N PHE A 67 -12.27 -4.78 -3.60
CA PHE A 67 -10.98 -4.14 -3.85
C PHE A 67 -9.87 -5.15 -3.67
N ILE A 68 -9.11 -5.36 -4.74
CA ILE A 68 -8.11 -6.43 -4.82
C ILE A 68 -6.81 -5.82 -5.31
N ARG A 69 -5.74 -5.96 -4.52
CA ARG A 69 -4.37 -5.64 -4.92
C ARG A 69 -3.79 -6.83 -5.68
N VAL A 70 -3.22 -6.55 -6.84
CA VAL A 70 -2.68 -7.52 -7.78
C VAL A 70 -1.22 -7.21 -8.04
N ALA A 71 -0.36 -8.22 -7.93
CA ALA A 71 1.05 -8.13 -8.27
C ALA A 71 1.25 -7.98 -9.79
N PRO A 72 2.29 -7.25 -10.25
CA PRO A 72 2.50 -6.99 -11.67
C PRO A 72 2.62 -8.28 -12.51
N GLU A 73 3.23 -9.32 -11.97
CA GLU A 73 3.35 -10.64 -12.62
C GLU A 73 2.02 -11.38 -12.79
N ASN A 74 1.01 -11.09 -11.97
CA ASN A 74 -0.29 -11.77 -11.98
C ASN A 74 -1.40 -10.91 -12.60
N LYS A 75 -1.11 -9.65 -12.95
CA LYS A 75 -2.07 -8.69 -13.49
C LYS A 75 -2.75 -9.20 -14.76
N GLU A 76 -1.98 -9.71 -15.72
CA GLU A 76 -2.55 -10.21 -16.98
C GLU A 76 -3.50 -11.39 -16.76
N LEU A 77 -3.08 -12.37 -15.94
CA LEU A 77 -3.91 -13.53 -15.61
C LEU A 77 -5.20 -13.13 -14.89
N PHE A 78 -5.11 -12.20 -13.94
CA PHE A 78 -6.27 -11.68 -13.22
C PHE A 78 -7.26 -10.99 -14.15
N LEU A 79 -6.79 -10.06 -15.01
CA LEU A 79 -7.66 -9.32 -15.92
C LEU A 79 -8.32 -10.22 -16.97
N ASN A 80 -7.58 -11.19 -17.50
CA ASN A 80 -8.13 -12.17 -18.44
C ASN A 80 -9.23 -13.01 -17.79
N ALA A 81 -9.03 -13.47 -16.55
CA ALA A 81 -10.05 -14.25 -15.83
C ALA A 81 -11.33 -13.44 -15.56
N LEU A 82 -11.22 -12.13 -15.30
CA LEU A 82 -12.38 -11.25 -15.18
C LEU A 82 -13.08 -11.05 -16.53
N GLU A 83 -12.34 -10.87 -17.61
CA GLU A 83 -12.88 -10.67 -18.95
C GLU A 83 -13.60 -11.91 -19.49
N GLU A 84 -13.02 -13.11 -19.29
CA GLU A 84 -13.61 -14.39 -19.68
C GLU A 84 -15.00 -14.62 -19.05
N GLU A 85 -15.17 -14.19 -17.80
CA GLU A 85 -16.43 -14.31 -17.05
C GLU A 85 -17.32 -13.04 -17.19
N GLY A 86 -16.89 -12.06 -17.99
CA GLY A 86 -17.66 -10.83 -18.25
C GLY A 86 -17.85 -9.95 -17.01
N ILE A 87 -16.87 -9.90 -16.12
CA ILE A 87 -16.92 -9.15 -14.86
C ILE A 87 -16.37 -7.73 -15.05
N ASP A 88 -17.27 -6.75 -14.89
CA ASP A 88 -16.93 -5.32 -14.95
C ASP A 88 -15.94 -4.94 -13.84
N HIS A 89 -14.85 -4.27 -14.21
CA HIS A 89 -13.81 -3.81 -13.28
C HIS A 89 -13.22 -2.46 -13.72
N TYR A 90 -12.49 -1.81 -12.81
CA TYR A 90 -11.73 -0.59 -13.08
C TYR A 90 -10.47 -0.51 -12.23
N VAL A 91 -9.49 0.27 -12.66
CA VAL A 91 -8.27 0.55 -11.89
C VAL A 91 -8.62 1.54 -10.77
N HIS A 92 -8.49 1.11 -9.52
CA HIS A 92 -8.66 1.95 -8.34
C HIS A 92 -7.36 2.67 -7.97
N LEU A 93 -6.24 1.94 -7.98
CA LEU A 93 -4.87 2.48 -7.83
C LEU A 93 -3.99 1.86 -8.91
N GLU A 94 -3.22 2.67 -9.63
CA GLU A 94 -2.36 2.20 -10.72
C GLU A 94 -1.01 1.69 -10.22
N ASP A 95 -0.40 2.39 -9.26
CA ASP A 95 0.84 1.99 -8.61
C ASP A 95 0.78 2.27 -7.10
N VAL A 96 0.60 1.21 -6.32
CA VAL A 96 0.50 1.29 -4.85
C VAL A 96 1.76 1.91 -4.23
N ALA A 97 2.95 1.68 -4.77
CA ALA A 97 4.17 2.25 -4.22
C ALA A 97 4.20 3.77 -4.40
N GLN A 98 3.75 4.26 -5.56
CA GLN A 98 3.67 5.69 -5.82
C GLN A 98 2.68 6.38 -4.87
N ASP A 99 1.47 5.83 -4.72
CA ASP A 99 0.45 6.36 -3.80
C ASP A 99 0.97 6.43 -2.35
N LEU A 100 1.71 5.40 -1.91
CA LEU A 100 2.32 5.37 -0.57
C LEU A 100 3.44 6.42 -0.41
N GLU A 101 4.27 6.60 -1.44
CA GLU A 101 5.34 7.60 -1.42
C GLU A 101 4.78 9.03 -1.37
N GLU A 102 3.76 9.32 -2.18
CA GLU A 102 3.07 10.61 -2.17
C GLU A 102 2.48 10.89 -0.78
N ARG A 103 1.81 9.91 -0.17
CA ARG A 103 1.24 10.05 1.18
C ARG A 103 2.31 10.26 2.25
N ASP A 104 3.45 9.58 2.16
CA ASP A 104 4.56 9.76 3.10
C ASP A 104 5.14 11.17 3.01
N ASN A 105 5.25 11.72 1.80
CA ASN A 105 5.73 13.08 1.57
C ASN A 105 4.74 14.13 2.11
N GLU A 106 3.43 13.93 1.90
CA GLU A 106 2.38 14.74 2.49
C GLU A 106 2.48 14.75 4.02
N LEU A 107 2.57 13.58 4.66
CA LEU A 107 2.67 13.45 6.12
C LEU A 107 3.94 14.09 6.67
N LYS A 108 5.10 13.91 6.01
CA LYS A 108 6.36 14.57 6.39
C LYS A 108 6.23 16.09 6.34
N SER A 109 5.64 16.62 5.26
CA SER A 109 5.45 18.06 5.09
C SER A 109 4.49 18.64 6.14
N TRP A 110 3.39 17.94 6.41
CA TRP A 110 2.40 18.33 7.40
C TRP A 110 2.99 18.31 8.81
N ARG A 111 3.77 17.27 9.16
CA ARG A 111 4.49 17.17 10.44
C ARG A 111 5.45 18.34 10.65
N ALA A 112 6.24 18.68 9.62
CA ALA A 112 7.18 19.79 9.68
C ALA A 112 6.48 21.15 9.88
N SER A 113 5.23 21.28 9.42
CA SER A 113 4.44 22.52 9.55
C SER A 113 3.82 22.73 10.95
N LYS A 114 3.76 21.70 11.79
CA LYS A 114 3.03 21.72 13.07
C LYS A 114 3.98 21.74 14.27
N GLN A 115 4.05 22.89 14.95
CA GLN A 115 4.91 23.10 16.13
C GLN A 115 4.37 22.48 17.43
N ASN A 116 3.06 22.29 17.57
CA ASN A 116 2.42 21.72 18.76
C ASN A 116 1.34 20.69 18.34
N ARG A 117 1.80 19.62 17.70
CA ARG A 117 0.96 18.55 17.18
C ARG A 117 0.38 17.69 18.30
N MET A 118 -0.94 17.44 18.28
CA MET A 118 -1.52 16.41 19.13
C MET A 118 -1.29 15.02 18.54
N VAL A 119 -1.10 14.00 19.40
CA VAL A 119 -0.77 12.62 18.95
C VAL A 119 -1.86 12.02 18.04
N PHE A 120 -3.10 12.50 18.14
CA PHE A 120 -4.24 12.01 17.37
C PHE A 120 -4.46 12.71 16.02
N GLU A 121 -3.61 13.68 15.67
CA GLU A 121 -3.73 14.43 14.42
C GLU A 121 -2.95 13.79 13.26
N ASP A 122 -2.19 12.70 13.49
CA ASP A 122 -1.66 11.85 12.41
C ASP A 122 -1.56 10.36 12.82
N TYR A 123 -0.79 9.59 12.06
CA TYR A 123 -0.32 8.24 12.40
C TYR A 123 0.96 8.25 13.27
N PRO A 124 0.86 8.29 14.61
CA PRO A 124 2.03 8.29 15.48
C PRO A 124 2.82 7.00 15.33
N ARG A 125 4.14 7.11 15.50
CA ARG A 125 4.98 5.93 15.65
C ARG A 125 4.70 5.23 16.98
N HIS A 126 5.05 3.96 17.05
CA HIS A 126 4.83 3.11 18.23
C HIS A 126 5.43 3.72 19.52
N ASP A 127 6.63 4.30 19.44
CA ASP A 127 7.30 4.99 20.55
C ASP A 127 6.54 6.26 20.99
N GLU A 128 6.03 7.04 20.03
CA GLU A 128 5.20 8.23 20.31
C GLU A 128 3.90 7.87 21.04
N VAL A 129 3.26 6.76 20.66
CA VAL A 129 2.06 6.24 21.34
C VAL A 129 2.39 5.84 22.78
N ASN A 130 3.47 5.09 23.01
CA ASN A 130 3.85 4.67 24.36
C ASN A 130 4.19 5.87 25.26
N ALA A 131 4.98 6.82 24.75
CA ALA A 131 5.30 8.04 25.49
C ALA A 131 4.05 8.86 25.82
N TYR A 132 3.05 8.88 24.92
CA TYR A 132 1.76 9.49 25.18
C TYR A 132 1.01 8.78 26.31
N MET A 133 0.93 7.44 26.27
CA MET A 133 0.25 6.64 27.29
C MET A 133 0.90 6.81 28.68
N ASP A 134 2.24 6.76 28.76
CA ASP A 134 2.99 6.98 30.00
C ASP A 134 2.71 8.36 30.58
N ARG A 135 2.67 9.39 29.72
CA ARG A 135 2.36 10.76 30.13
C ARG A 135 0.94 10.86 30.70
N ILE A 136 -0.05 10.23 30.06
CA ILE A 136 -1.44 10.24 30.54
C ILE A 136 -1.56 9.53 31.89
N ALA A 137 -0.91 8.38 32.06
CA ALA A 137 -0.89 7.65 33.33
C ALA A 137 -0.28 8.48 34.47
N LEU A 138 0.80 9.23 34.20
CA LEU A 138 1.41 10.14 35.18
C LEU A 138 0.53 11.36 35.51
N GLN A 139 -0.19 11.89 34.52
CA GLN A 139 -1.04 13.08 34.69
C GLN A 139 -2.35 12.75 35.41
N HIS A 140 -2.80 11.50 35.31
CA HIS A 140 -4.07 11.03 35.88
C HIS A 140 -3.89 9.71 36.64
N PRO A 141 -3.15 9.69 37.76
CA PRO A 141 -2.81 8.46 38.48
C PRO A 141 -4.00 7.80 39.19
N ASP A 142 -5.10 8.54 39.39
CA ASP A 142 -6.28 8.11 40.16
C ASP A 142 -7.51 7.83 39.27
N LEU A 143 -7.35 7.78 37.95
CA LEU A 143 -8.39 7.35 37.00
C LEU A 143 -8.43 5.83 36.83
#